data_AF-A0A7Y5VY60-F1
#
_entry.id   AF-A0A7Y5VY60-F1
#
_cell.length_a   1.000
_cell.length_b   1.000
_cell.length_c   1.000
_cell.angle_alpha   90.00
_cell.angle_beta   90.00
_cell.angle_gamma   90.00
#
_symmetry.space_group_name_H-M   'P 1'
#
loop_
_entity.id
_entity.type
_entity.pdbx_description
1 polymer ?
#
loop_
_entity_poly.entity_id
_entity_poly.type
_entity_poly.pdbx_seq_one_letter_code
_entity_poly.pdbx_strand_id
1 'polypeptide(L)'
;MRMNTLDRRGFLTVTGLAGAGLAGAGLSGCTIEDATGDAGTPLYEESLAIERIAAAAEAARAAGFPFLITARAHNLLFGSPNLDATIRRLQAFEAAGADVLFAPGMPDLAAVRAVCSSLSRPFNFMAGIKGKSF
;
A
#
# COMPACT_ATOMS: atom_id res chain seq x y z
N MET A 1 -11.69 -19.74 -12.82
CA MET A 1 -12.06 -19.15 -11.52
C MET A 1 -12.48 -17.71 -11.79
N ARG A 2 -13.63 -17.24 -11.30
CA ARG A 2 -14.33 -16.04 -11.82
C ARG A 2 -13.55 -14.75 -11.55
N MET A 3 -13.44 -13.95 -12.61
CA MET A 3 -12.82 -12.63 -12.71
C MET A 3 -13.82 -11.58 -12.21
N ASN A 4 -13.51 -10.88 -11.12
CA ASN A 4 -14.36 -9.81 -10.59
C ASN A 4 -13.45 -8.61 -10.22
N THR A 5 -13.05 -7.84 -11.23
CA THR A 5 -12.13 -6.71 -11.08
C THR A 5 -12.83 -5.43 -11.49
N LEU A 6 -13.32 -4.69 -10.49
CA LEU A 6 -13.48 -3.23 -10.42
C LEU A 6 -14.24 -2.90 -9.11
N ASP A 7 -13.53 -2.46 -8.06
CA ASP A 7 -14.17 -1.65 -7.01
C ASP A 7 -14.57 -0.31 -7.65
N ARG A 8 -15.71 0.26 -7.21
CA ARG A 8 -16.42 1.44 -7.74
C ARG A 8 -15.60 2.73 -7.81
N ARG A 9 -14.30 2.70 -7.53
CA ARG A 9 -13.42 3.87 -7.44
C ARG A 9 -12.21 3.84 -8.38
N GLY A 10 -12.13 2.88 -9.30
CA GLY A 10 -11.11 2.91 -10.36
C GLY A 10 -9.67 2.66 -9.90
N PHE A 11 -9.46 2.14 -8.68
CA PHE A 11 -8.16 1.63 -8.24
C PHE A 11 -8.08 0.12 -8.48
N LEU A 12 -7.01 -0.31 -9.13
CA LEU A 12 -6.81 -1.69 -9.56
C LEU A 12 -6.46 -2.54 -8.34
N THR A 13 -7.45 -3.23 -7.76
CA THR A 13 -7.24 -4.36 -6.84
C THR A 13 -6.59 -5.49 -7.64
N VAL A 14 -5.27 -5.54 -7.69
CA VAL A 14 -4.55 -6.54 -8.46
C VAL A 14 -4.53 -7.88 -7.72
N THR A 15 -5.62 -8.62 -7.79
CA THR A 15 -5.54 -10.08 -7.84
C THR A 15 -5.41 -10.45 -9.31
N GLY A 16 -4.16 -10.54 -9.78
CA GLY A 16 -3.78 -10.81 -11.17
C GLY A 16 -3.20 -9.59 -11.88
N LEU A 17 -1.87 -9.38 -11.80
CA LEU A 17 -1.17 -8.65 -12.86
C LEU A 17 -1.23 -9.57 -14.08
N ALA A 18 -2.33 -9.53 -14.82
CA ALA A 18 -2.32 -10.07 -16.18
C ALA A 18 -1.32 -9.19 -16.95
N GLY A 19 -0.13 -9.73 -17.18
CA GLY A 19 1.06 -9.10 -17.78
C GLY A 19 0.87 -8.47 -19.17
N ALA A 20 -0.36 -8.26 -19.63
CA ALA A 20 -0.69 -7.55 -20.86
C ALA A 20 -1.35 -6.17 -20.62
N GLY A 21 -2.11 -5.97 -19.53
CA GLY A 21 -2.95 -4.77 -19.36
C GLY A 21 -2.21 -3.54 -18.84
N LEU A 22 -1.42 -3.70 -17.77
CA LEU A 22 -0.68 -2.60 -17.14
C LEU A 22 0.60 -2.24 -17.91
N ALA A 23 1.31 -3.26 -18.40
CA ALA A 23 2.50 -3.12 -19.23
C ALA A 23 2.18 -2.49 -20.59
N GLY A 24 1.07 -2.92 -21.23
CA GLY A 24 0.59 -2.34 -22.48
C GLY A 24 0.18 -0.87 -22.37
N ALA A 25 -0.15 -0.41 -21.15
CA ALA A 25 -0.44 0.98 -20.85
C ALA A 25 0.80 1.83 -20.51
N GLY A 26 2.01 1.23 -20.48
CA GLY A 26 3.26 1.95 -20.21
C GLY A 26 3.50 2.31 -18.74
N LEU A 27 2.82 1.65 -17.80
CA LEU A 27 2.97 1.91 -16.37
C LEU A 27 4.26 1.25 -15.82
N SER A 28 4.95 1.96 -14.92
CA SER A 28 6.18 1.48 -14.27
C SER A 28 5.99 0.98 -12.83
N GLY A 29 4.75 1.00 -12.33
CA GLY A 29 4.41 0.54 -10.99
C GLY A 29 2.94 0.79 -10.63
N CYS A 30 2.53 0.33 -9.46
CA CYS A 30 1.22 0.60 -8.88
C CYS A 30 1.26 0.68 -7.35
N THR A 31 0.16 1.11 -6.75
CA THR A 31 -0.03 1.10 -5.29
C THR A 31 -1.11 0.10 -4.90
N ILE A 32 -0.82 -0.74 -3.92
CA ILE A 32 -1.79 -1.64 -3.27
C ILE A 32 -2.11 -1.08 -1.89
N GLU A 33 -3.39 -0.93 -1.60
CA GLU A 33 -3.88 -0.40 -0.33
C GLU A 33 -4.51 -1.45 0.58
N ASP A 34 -4.40 -1.20 1.88
CA ASP A 34 -5.01 -1.99 2.95
C ASP A 34 -6.40 -1.47 3.38
N ALA A 35 -6.94 -0.47 2.68
CA ALA A 35 -8.30 0.04 2.89
C ALA A 35 -9.33 -0.77 2.10
N THR A 36 -10.50 -1.03 2.70
CA THR A 36 -11.56 -1.84 2.06
C THR A 36 -12.52 -1.01 1.21
N GLY A 37 -12.65 0.28 1.52
CA GLY A 37 -13.70 1.15 0.99
C GLY A 37 -15.04 1.07 1.73
N ASP A 38 -15.21 0.15 2.68
CA ASP A 38 -16.38 0.06 3.54
C ASP A 38 -16.15 0.85 4.85
N ALA A 39 -17.03 1.81 5.14
CA ALA A 39 -16.94 2.61 6.36
C ALA A 39 -17.14 1.77 7.63
N GLY A 40 -17.87 0.64 7.56
CA GLY A 40 -18.06 -0.27 8.70
C GLY A 40 -16.81 -1.09 9.03
N THR A 41 -16.00 -1.40 8.02
CA THR A 41 -14.77 -2.19 8.14
C THR A 41 -13.65 -1.54 7.33
N PRO A 42 -13.13 -0.37 7.72
CA PRO A 42 -12.34 0.51 6.83
C PRO A 42 -10.98 -0.06 6.40
N LEU A 43 -10.46 -1.06 7.13
CA LEU A 43 -9.18 -1.71 6.85
C LEU A 43 -9.38 -3.21 6.71
N TYR A 44 -8.61 -3.83 5.81
CA TYR A 44 -8.47 -5.28 5.82
C TYR A 44 -7.78 -5.75 7.11
N GLU A 45 -8.09 -6.98 7.51
CA GLU A 45 -7.29 -7.74 8.47
C GLU A 45 -5.84 -7.78 8.02
N GLU A 46 -4.91 -7.71 8.97
CA GLU A 46 -3.48 -7.55 8.68
C GLU A 46 -2.94 -8.68 7.80
N SER A 47 -3.31 -9.93 8.08
CA SER A 47 -2.92 -11.09 7.27
C SER A 47 -3.39 -10.99 5.83
N LEU A 48 -4.64 -10.56 5.60
CA LEU A 48 -5.19 -10.40 4.25
C LEU A 48 -4.53 -9.23 3.51
N ALA A 49 -4.23 -8.13 4.21
CA ALA A 49 -3.48 -7.02 3.62
C ALA A 49 -2.08 -7.46 3.17
N ILE A 50 -1.37 -8.22 4.00
CA ILE A 50 -0.06 -8.80 3.71
C ILE A 50 -0.13 -9.73 2.49
N GLU A 51 -1.10 -10.66 2.46
CA GLU A 51 -1.28 -11.61 1.36
C GLU A 51 -1.50 -10.90 0.02
N ARG A 52 -2.31 -9.84 0.01
CA ARG A 52 -2.58 -9.04 -1.19
C ARG A 52 -1.33 -8.35 -1.72
N ILE A 53 -0.48 -7.85 -0.84
CA ILE A 53 0.78 -7.21 -1.21
C ILE A 53 1.78 -8.24 -1.73
N ALA A 54 1.88 -9.40 -1.06
CA ALA A 54 2.73 -10.50 -1.51
C ALA A 54 2.35 -10.98 -2.92
N ALA A 55 1.05 -11.16 -3.18
CA ALA A 55 0.54 -11.54 -4.49
C ALA A 55 0.88 -10.50 -5.58
N ALA A 56 0.80 -9.20 -5.25
CA ALA A 56 1.15 -8.14 -6.18
C ALA A 56 2.67 -8.10 -6.46
N ALA A 57 3.49 -8.28 -5.43
CA ALA A 57 4.95 -8.34 -5.54
C ALA A 57 5.39 -9.53 -6.39
N GLU A 58 4.84 -10.72 -6.15
CA GLU A 58 5.12 -11.93 -6.94
C GLU A 58 4.77 -11.70 -8.42
N ALA A 59 3.59 -11.17 -8.68
CA ALA A 59 3.14 -10.96 -10.05
C ALA A 59 3.90 -9.84 -10.76
N ALA A 60 4.39 -8.82 -10.04
CA ALA A 60 5.29 -7.80 -10.60
C ALA A 60 6.66 -8.42 -10.96
N ARG A 61 7.19 -9.31 -10.13
CA ARG A 61 8.42 -10.05 -10.42
C ARG A 61 8.29 -10.98 -11.62
N ALA A 62 7.11 -11.57 -11.82
CA ALA A 62 6.82 -12.43 -12.96
C ALA A 62 6.59 -11.67 -14.27
N ALA A 63 6.46 -10.33 -14.24
CA ALA A 63 6.08 -9.53 -15.41
C ALA A 63 7.17 -9.44 -16.50
N GLY A 64 8.41 -9.79 -16.19
CA GLY A 64 9.52 -9.78 -17.16
C GLY A 64 10.10 -8.39 -17.48
N PHE A 65 9.69 -7.35 -16.74
CA PHE A 65 10.26 -5.99 -16.80
C PHE A 65 10.17 -5.31 -15.42
N PRO A 66 10.94 -4.23 -15.17
CA PRO A 66 10.88 -3.52 -13.89
C PRO A 66 9.51 -2.87 -13.66
N PHE A 67 8.81 -3.32 -12.61
CA PHE A 67 7.52 -2.78 -12.19
C PHE A 67 7.48 -2.68 -10.67
N LEU A 68 7.28 -1.47 -10.13
CA LEU A 68 7.36 -1.22 -8.69
C LEU A 68 6.01 -1.43 -8.00
N ILE A 69 6.03 -2.13 -6.87
CA ILE A 69 4.89 -2.23 -5.97
C ILE A 69 5.07 -1.29 -4.78
N THR A 70 4.16 -0.33 -4.66
CA THR A 70 4.02 0.50 -3.46
C THR A 70 2.94 -0.07 -2.55
N ALA A 71 3.25 -0.33 -1.28
CA ALA A 71 2.26 -0.74 -0.30
C ALA A 71 1.82 0.44 0.57
N ARG A 72 0.51 0.70 0.68
CA ARG A 72 -0.07 1.85 1.39
C ARG A 72 -0.89 1.45 2.60
N ALA A 73 -0.42 1.86 3.79
CA ALA A 73 -1.10 1.67 5.06
C ALA A 73 -2.01 2.87 5.41
N HIS A 74 -3.31 2.65 5.56
CA HIS A 74 -4.31 3.72 5.80
C HIS A 74 -4.68 3.92 7.26
N ASN A 75 -4.07 3.19 8.18
CA ASN A 75 -4.52 3.14 9.57
C ASN A 75 -4.46 4.50 10.30
N LEU A 76 -3.64 5.46 9.86
CA LEU A 76 -3.65 6.84 10.40
C LEU A 76 -4.86 7.69 9.95
N LEU A 77 -5.60 7.23 8.93
CA LEU A 77 -6.77 7.94 8.43
C LEU A 77 -8.07 7.56 9.16
N PHE A 78 -8.07 6.46 9.92
CA PHE A 78 -9.27 5.89 10.54
C PHE A 78 -9.15 5.74 12.06
N GLY A 79 -10.28 5.83 12.76
CA GLY A 79 -10.40 5.49 14.19
C GLY A 79 -9.44 6.25 15.11
N SER A 80 -8.64 5.51 15.87
CA SER A 80 -7.60 5.99 16.78
C SER A 80 -6.21 5.77 16.16
N PRO A 81 -5.62 6.80 15.50
CA PRO A 81 -4.33 6.68 14.84
C PRO A 81 -3.23 6.23 15.81
N ASN A 82 -2.40 5.28 15.37
CA ASN A 82 -1.30 4.74 16.17
C ASN A 82 -0.07 4.52 15.28
N LEU A 83 1.01 5.25 15.56
CA LEU A 83 2.24 5.21 14.79
C LEU A 83 2.94 3.84 14.84
N ASP A 84 2.98 3.19 16.01
CA ASP A 84 3.61 1.87 16.14
C ASP A 84 2.85 0.81 15.34
N ALA A 85 1.51 0.91 15.29
CA ALA A 85 0.69 0.05 14.45
C ALA A 85 0.94 0.30 12.96
N THR A 86 1.17 1.56 12.55
CA THR A 86 1.58 1.88 11.18
C THR A 86 2.94 1.29 10.86
N ILE A 87 3.94 1.47 11.73
CA ILE A 87 5.30 0.91 11.53
C ILE A 87 5.24 -0.61 11.39
N ARG A 88 4.51 -1.32 12.27
CA ARG A 88 4.35 -2.78 12.17
C ARG A 88 3.74 -3.21 10.84
N ARG A 89 2.66 -2.53 10.40
CA ARG A 89 2.05 -2.81 9.09
C ARG A 89 3.03 -2.57 7.94
N LEU A 90 3.75 -1.45 7.93
CA LEU A 90 4.72 -1.13 6.88
C LEU A 90 5.88 -2.14 6.84
N GLN A 91 6.38 -2.58 7.99
CA GLN A 91 7.42 -3.62 8.07
C GLN A 91 6.90 -4.97 7.55
N ALA A 92 5.65 -5.32 7.85
CA ALA A 92 5.03 -6.53 7.31
C ALA A 92 4.85 -6.44 5.78
N PHE A 93 4.49 -5.28 5.26
CA PHE A 93 4.36 -5.03 3.83
C PHE A 93 5.71 -5.03 3.11
N GLU A 94 6.75 -4.50 3.75
CA GLU A 94 8.14 -4.58 3.28
C GLU A 94 8.60 -6.04 3.19
N ALA A 95 8.35 -6.83 4.24
CA ALA A 95 8.67 -8.26 4.26
C ALA A 95 7.87 -9.05 3.20
N ALA A 96 6.65 -8.61 2.87
CA ALA A 96 5.83 -9.17 1.81
C ALA A 96 6.34 -8.85 0.39
N GLY A 97 7.38 -8.00 0.26
CA GLY A 97 8.04 -7.72 -1.01
C GLY A 97 7.66 -6.38 -1.66
N ALA A 98 7.03 -5.46 -0.93
CA ALA A 98 6.83 -4.10 -1.42
C ALA A 98 8.18 -3.40 -1.70
N ASP A 99 8.27 -2.70 -2.84
CA ASP A 99 9.46 -1.94 -3.22
C ASP A 99 9.48 -0.55 -2.55
N VAL A 100 8.30 0.02 -2.29
CA VAL A 100 8.10 1.33 -1.65
C VAL A 100 6.97 1.22 -0.61
N LEU A 101 7.13 1.91 0.51
CA LEU A 101 6.16 1.93 1.60
C LEU A 101 5.51 3.31 1.69
N PHE A 102 4.23 3.37 2.02
CA PHE A 102 3.48 4.62 2.05
C PHE A 102 2.49 4.65 3.23
N ALA A 103 2.52 5.70 4.04
CA ALA A 103 1.44 6.03 4.97
C ALA A 103 0.99 7.50 4.81
N PRO A 104 -0.25 7.77 4.40
CA PRO A 104 -0.85 9.11 4.50
C PRO A 104 -1.22 9.45 5.95
N GLY A 105 -1.28 10.75 6.26
CA GLY A 105 -1.75 11.22 7.58
C GLY A 105 -0.68 11.23 8.68
N MET A 106 0.60 11.28 8.30
CA MET A 106 1.70 11.47 9.24
C MET A 106 1.54 12.79 10.02
N PRO A 107 1.62 12.77 11.36
CA PRO A 107 1.31 13.94 12.18
C PRO A 107 2.39 15.03 12.11
N ASP A 108 3.65 14.63 11.99
CA ASP A 108 4.81 15.53 12.03
C ASP A 108 6.07 14.86 11.44
N LEU A 109 7.15 15.63 11.34
CA LEU A 109 8.44 15.15 10.83
C LEU A 109 9.15 14.17 11.78
N ALA A 110 8.83 14.17 13.07
CA ALA A 110 9.40 13.21 14.02
C ALA A 110 8.84 11.81 13.76
N ALA A 111 7.53 11.70 13.50
CA ALA A 111 6.88 10.48 13.05
C ALA A 111 7.44 10.00 11.71
N VAL A 112 7.65 10.91 10.73
CA VAL A 112 8.30 10.55 9.45
C VAL A 112 9.69 9.97 9.68
N ARG A 113 10.49 10.60 10.54
CA ARG A 113 11.83 10.10 10.88
C ARG A 113 11.79 8.73 11.54
N ALA A 114 10.83 8.50 12.44
CA ALA A 114 10.66 7.21 13.10
C ALA A 114 10.35 6.11 12.08
N VAL A 115 9.43 6.36 11.13
CA VAL A 115 9.11 5.41 10.06
C VAL A 115 10.33 5.14 9.18
N CYS A 116 11.01 6.18 8.68
CA CYS A 116 12.20 6.01 7.85
C CYS A 116 13.32 5.23 8.57
N SER A 117 13.45 5.35 9.89
CA SER A 117 14.45 4.61 10.67
C SER A 117 14.07 3.15 10.92
N SER A 118 12.80 2.79 10.71
CA SER A 118 12.25 1.46 10.96
C SER A 118 12.17 0.57 9.71
N LEU A 119 12.47 1.12 8.54
CA LEU A 119 12.33 0.48 7.23
C LEU A 119 13.68 0.45 6.50
N SER A 120 13.86 -0.56 5.65
CA SER A 120 15.01 -0.66 4.74
C SER A 120 14.71 -0.12 3.33
N ARG A 121 13.42 0.00 2.99
CA ARG A 121 12.89 0.48 1.70
C ARG A 121 12.50 1.96 1.74
N PRO A 122 12.43 2.64 0.57
CA PRO A 122 11.95 4.02 0.49
C PRO A 122 10.56 4.21 1.09
N PHE A 123 10.37 5.32 1.79
CA PHE A 123 9.10 5.71 2.39
C PHE A 123 8.52 6.96 1.69
N ASN A 124 7.28 6.85 1.22
CA ASN A 124 6.47 7.93 0.69
C ASN A 124 5.49 8.42 1.79
N PHE A 125 5.29 9.73 1.89
CA PHE A 125 4.29 10.34 2.76
C PHE A 125 3.65 11.55 2.07
N MET A 126 2.42 11.90 2.47
CA MET A 126 1.71 13.06 1.93
C MET A 126 1.89 14.29 2.83
N ALA A 127 2.18 15.43 2.22
CA ALA A 127 2.06 16.77 2.80
C ALA A 127 0.65 17.36 2.57
N GLY A 128 0.20 18.28 3.42
CA GLY A 128 -0.97 19.12 3.12
C GLY A 128 -2.35 18.50 3.39
N ILE A 129 -2.45 17.54 4.31
CA ILE A 129 -3.76 17.06 4.79
C ILE A 129 -4.17 17.97 5.96
N LYS A 130 -5.13 18.87 5.72
CA LYS A 130 -5.59 19.86 6.71
C LYS A 130 -5.89 19.18 8.07
N GLY A 131 -5.18 19.62 9.11
CA GLY A 131 -5.34 19.13 10.48
C GLY A 131 -4.76 17.73 10.75
N LYS A 132 -3.98 17.16 9.82
CA LYS A 132 -3.31 15.86 9.99
C LYS A 132 -1.87 15.84 9.55
N SER A 133 -1.53 16.40 8.39
CA SER A 133 -0.16 16.43 7.86
C SER A 133 0.20 17.88 7.57
N PHE A 134 1.23 18.35 8.27
CA PHE A 134 1.87 19.68 8.31
C PHE A 134 1.46 20.67 7.20
#